data_AF-A0A9E6ART8-F1
#
_entry.id   AF-A0A9E6ART8-F1
#
_cell.length_a   1.000
_cell.length_b   1.000
_cell.length_c   1.000
_cell.angle_alpha   90.00
_cell.angle_beta   90.00
_cell.angle_gamma   90.00
#
_symmetry.space_group_name_H-M   'P 1'
#
loop_
_entity.id
_entity.type
_entity.pdbx_description
1 polymer ?
#
loop_
_entity_poly.entity_id
_entity_poly.type
_entity_poly.pdbx_seq_one_letter_code
_entity_poly.pdbx_strand_id
1 'polypeptide(L)'
;MAKSETESSQNPAVSGAESGKTPAAGPEPAQDADATQLDPDGRRRPDFLLSFPDNEELAAVCRQFEVGDFRGVKIAALRLKEQSSDPEIRDAADELLLRIQADPTVKFMLAASILLFIFLCLWSYGGH
;
A
#
# COMPACT_ATOMS: atom_id res chain seq x y z
N MET A 1 -54.65 -43.80 -1.26
CA MET A 1 -53.31 -43.42 -1.75
C MET A 1 -52.30 -44.04 -0.81
N ALA A 2 -51.43 -44.90 -1.35
CA ALA A 2 -50.54 -45.83 -0.64
C ALA A 2 -49.06 -45.53 -0.96
N LYS A 3 -48.15 -46.13 -0.15
CA LYS A 3 -46.66 -46.13 -0.13
C LYS A 3 -46.02 -45.06 0.76
N SER A 4 -45.33 -45.37 1.88
CA SER A 4 -44.13 -46.23 2.10
C SER A 4 -42.92 -45.60 1.39
N GLU A 5 -41.86 -45.13 2.05
CA GLU A 5 -40.62 -45.82 2.47
C GLU A 5 -39.77 -44.74 3.21
N THR A 6 -39.19 -44.87 4.42
CA THR A 6 -38.09 -45.73 4.90
C THR A 6 -36.72 -45.42 4.25
N GLU A 7 -35.83 -44.70 4.96
CA GLU A 7 -34.35 -44.87 5.07
C GLU A 7 -33.76 -43.62 5.77
N SER A 8 -33.05 -43.65 6.91
CA SER A 8 -32.05 -44.55 7.49
C SER A 8 -30.70 -44.55 6.76
N SER A 9 -29.81 -43.64 7.17
CA SER A 9 -28.35 -43.84 7.35
C SER A 9 -27.80 -42.49 7.79
N GLN A 10 -27.45 -42.23 9.05
CA GLN A 10 -26.48 -42.93 9.91
C GLN A 10 -25.11 -43.14 9.25
N ASN A 11 -24.13 -42.47 9.86
CA ASN A 11 -22.75 -42.90 10.08
C ASN A 11 -21.66 -42.46 9.09
N PRO A 12 -20.38 -42.49 9.53
CA PRO A 12 -19.58 -41.28 9.78
C PRO A 12 -18.17 -41.44 9.17
N ALA A 13 -17.21 -40.68 9.68
CA ALA A 13 -15.79 -41.03 9.70
C ALA A 13 -15.13 -41.29 8.32
N VAL A 14 -14.46 -40.27 7.81
CA VAL A 14 -13.13 -40.51 7.24
C VAL A 14 -12.12 -40.04 8.27
N SER A 15 -11.72 -41.00 9.09
CA SER A 15 -10.46 -41.06 9.80
C SER A 15 -9.37 -41.38 8.78
N GLY A 16 -8.24 -40.69 8.85
CA GLY A 16 -7.09 -41.00 8.00
C GLY A 16 -5.91 -40.07 8.22
N ALA A 17 -5.19 -40.27 9.33
CA ALA A 17 -3.78 -39.93 9.57
C ALA A 17 -3.42 -38.42 9.54
N GLU A 18 -2.68 -37.86 10.48
CA GLU A 18 -1.46 -38.38 11.10
C GLU A 18 -1.36 -37.97 12.58
N SER A 19 -1.25 -38.98 13.44
CA SER A 19 -0.54 -38.86 14.70
C SER A 19 0.94 -38.86 14.37
N GLY A 20 1.64 -37.74 14.60
CA GLY A 20 3.05 -37.68 14.22
C GLY A 20 3.81 -36.48 14.76
N LYS A 21 4.10 -36.52 16.06
CA LYS A 21 5.43 -36.13 16.58
C LYS A 21 5.76 -34.63 16.48
N THR A 22 5.51 -33.90 17.57
CA THR A 22 6.42 -32.82 17.96
C THR A 22 7.71 -33.47 18.46
N PRO A 23 8.85 -33.20 17.80
CA PRO A 23 10.03 -32.81 18.57
C PRO A 23 10.77 -31.67 17.88
N ALA A 24 10.96 -30.59 18.64
CA ALA A 24 12.11 -29.69 18.62
C ALA A 24 13.04 -29.78 17.39
N ALA A 25 12.88 -28.82 16.49
CA ALA A 25 13.99 -28.24 15.72
C ALA A 25 13.59 -26.78 15.48
N GLY A 26 14.36 -25.84 16.03
CA GLY A 26 14.06 -24.42 15.96
C GLY A 26 13.99 -23.90 14.52
N PRO A 27 13.16 -22.90 14.22
CA PRO A 27 13.30 -22.11 13.02
C PRO A 27 14.06 -20.82 13.37
N GLU A 28 15.38 -20.89 13.36
CA GLU A 28 16.24 -19.73 13.15
C GLU A 28 17.07 -20.04 11.89
N PRO A 29 17.16 -19.16 10.86
CA PRO A 29 16.44 -17.92 10.60
C PRO A 29 15.73 -17.93 9.22
N ALA A 30 14.52 -17.36 9.14
CA ALA A 30 13.99 -16.89 7.86
C ALA A 30 14.71 -15.58 7.49
N GLN A 31 15.97 -15.66 7.02
CA GLN A 31 16.80 -14.47 6.73
C GLN A 31 16.99 -14.15 5.24
N ASP A 32 16.50 -14.98 4.32
CA ASP A 32 16.86 -14.80 2.89
C ASP A 32 15.72 -14.30 1.98
N ALA A 33 14.51 -14.06 2.50
CA ALA A 33 13.37 -13.62 1.70
C ALA A 33 13.06 -12.11 1.75
N ASP A 34 13.79 -11.34 2.57
CA ASP A 34 13.38 -9.96 2.94
C ASP A 34 14.31 -8.86 2.41
N ALA A 35 15.47 -9.19 1.83
CA ALA A 35 16.44 -8.20 1.35
C ALA A 35 15.90 -7.35 0.17
N THR A 36 15.00 -7.90 -0.65
CA THR A 36 14.37 -7.17 -1.77
C THR A 36 13.21 -6.27 -1.33
N GLN A 37 12.67 -6.51 -0.12
CA GLN A 37 11.56 -5.75 0.45
C GLN A 37 12.05 -4.56 1.29
N LEU A 38 13.34 -4.40 1.48
CA LEU A 38 13.91 -3.33 2.31
C LEU A 38 14.57 -2.28 1.42
N ASP A 39 14.16 -1.03 1.60
CA ASP A 39 14.82 0.15 1.03
C ASP A 39 16.22 0.31 1.67
N PRO A 40 17.22 0.96 1.04
CA PRO A 40 18.50 1.36 1.62
C PRO A 40 18.48 1.89 3.07
N ASP A 41 17.37 2.50 3.51
CA ASP A 41 17.20 2.95 4.90
C ASP A 41 16.71 1.85 5.87
N GLY A 42 16.62 0.60 5.43
CA GLY A 42 16.09 -0.53 6.20
C GLY A 42 14.58 -0.46 6.43
N ARG A 43 13.86 0.39 5.68
CA ARG A 43 12.40 0.51 5.75
C ARG A 43 11.75 -0.46 4.77
N ARG A 44 10.61 -1.04 5.17
CA ARG A 44 9.84 -1.91 4.29
C ARG A 44 9.32 -1.12 3.09
N ARG A 45 9.71 -1.52 1.88
CA ARG A 45 9.21 -0.99 0.62
C ARG A 45 7.71 -1.26 0.56
N PRO A 46 6.90 -0.28 0.10
CA PRO A 46 5.50 -0.51 -0.17
C PRO A 46 5.32 -1.65 -1.19
N ASP A 47 4.37 -2.55 -0.94
CA ASP A 47 4.15 -3.73 -1.79
C ASP A 47 3.90 -3.37 -3.27
N PHE A 48 3.30 -2.20 -3.55
CA PHE A 48 3.03 -1.75 -4.91
C PHE A 48 4.30 -1.33 -5.69
N LEU A 49 5.39 -0.95 -5.00
CA LEU A 49 6.66 -0.68 -5.67
C LEU A 49 7.33 -1.96 -6.15
N LEU A 50 6.99 -3.11 -5.55
CA LEU A 50 7.54 -4.42 -5.89
C LEU A 50 6.91 -5.00 -7.17
N SER A 51 5.73 -4.50 -7.57
CA SER A 51 5.05 -4.91 -8.81
C SER A 51 5.47 -4.11 -10.04
N PHE A 52 6.36 -3.12 -9.90
CA PHE A 52 6.78 -2.28 -11.00
C PHE A 52 7.84 -2.94 -11.88
N PRO A 53 7.86 -2.62 -13.20
CA PRO A 53 8.86 -3.15 -14.10
C PRO A 53 10.26 -2.63 -13.73
N ASP A 54 11.27 -3.48 -13.90
CA ASP A 54 12.67 -3.14 -13.69
C ASP A 54 13.16 -2.15 -14.76
N ASN A 55 13.11 -0.86 -14.43
CA ASN A 55 13.61 0.22 -15.27
C ASN A 55 14.40 1.24 -14.43
N GLU A 56 15.58 1.66 -14.91
CA GLU A 56 16.45 2.60 -14.16
C GLU A 56 15.79 3.95 -13.89
N GLU A 57 15.05 4.50 -14.85
CA GLU A 57 14.35 5.78 -14.70
C GLU A 57 13.22 5.65 -13.68
N LEU A 58 12.40 4.58 -13.78
CA LEU A 58 11.32 4.32 -12.82
C LEU A 58 11.86 4.03 -11.41
N ALA A 59 12.97 3.30 -11.30
CA ALA A 59 13.64 3.02 -10.03
C ALA A 59 14.17 4.32 -9.38
N ALA A 60 14.67 5.28 -10.16
CA ALA A 60 15.07 6.58 -9.64
C ALA A 60 13.89 7.37 -9.07
N VAL A 61 12.71 7.27 -9.71
CA VAL A 61 11.47 7.88 -9.21
C VAL A 61 10.99 7.17 -7.93
N CYS A 62 11.08 5.84 -7.87
CA CYS A 62 10.74 5.06 -6.68
C CYS A 62 11.61 5.43 -5.47
N ARG A 63 12.93 5.60 -5.67
CA ARG A 63 13.84 6.07 -4.61
C ARG A 63 13.45 7.44 -4.06
N GLN A 64 13.01 8.36 -4.91
CA GLN A 64 12.52 9.67 -4.44
C GLN A 64 11.25 9.53 -3.60
N PHE A 65 10.38 8.57 -3.93
CA PHE A 65 9.17 8.27 -3.15
C PHE A 65 9.54 7.72 -1.77
N GLU A 66 10.54 6.86 -1.69
CA GLU A 66 11.02 6.24 -0.46
C GLU A 66 11.64 7.25 0.52
N VAL A 67 12.37 8.24 0.00
CA VAL A 67 12.93 9.36 0.77
C VAL A 67 11.86 10.43 1.12
N GLY A 68 10.65 10.31 0.56
CA GLY A 68 9.53 11.23 0.82
C GLY A 68 9.57 12.53 0.02
N ASP A 69 10.37 12.59 -1.07
CA ASP A 69 10.36 13.74 -2.00
C ASP A 69 9.17 13.65 -2.98
N PHE A 70 7.97 13.83 -2.45
CA PHE A 70 6.73 13.75 -3.24
C PHE A 70 6.63 14.82 -4.33
N ARG A 71 7.35 15.95 -4.20
CA ARG A 71 7.40 17.00 -5.23
C ARG A 71 8.25 16.55 -6.41
N GLY A 72 9.45 16.05 -6.15
CA GLY A 72 10.34 15.48 -7.17
C GLY A 72 9.67 14.33 -7.89
N VAL A 73 9.07 13.39 -7.14
CA VAL A 73 8.37 12.24 -7.70
C VAL A 73 7.23 12.67 -8.62
N LYS A 74 6.41 13.66 -8.23
CA LYS A 74 5.32 14.13 -9.09
C LYS A 74 5.83 14.64 -10.45
N ILE A 75 6.88 15.45 -10.44
CA ILE A 75 7.45 16.02 -11.67
C ILE A 75 8.08 14.90 -12.51
N ALA A 76 8.84 14.01 -11.88
CA ALA A 76 9.53 12.93 -12.55
C ALA A 76 8.56 11.87 -13.12
N ALA A 77 7.50 11.51 -12.38
CA ALA A 77 6.47 10.57 -12.84
C ALA A 77 5.65 11.14 -14.00
N LEU A 78 5.30 12.44 -13.98
CA LEU A 78 4.65 13.09 -15.13
C LEU A 78 5.55 13.06 -16.36
N ARG A 79 6.82 13.40 -16.19
CA ARG A 79 7.81 13.35 -17.28
C ARG A 79 7.99 11.93 -17.82
N LEU A 80 8.05 10.93 -16.95
CA LEU A 80 8.23 9.53 -17.32
C LEU A 80 7.01 9.01 -18.11
N LYS A 81 5.80 9.42 -17.72
CA LYS A 81 4.57 9.12 -18.45
C LYS A 81 4.55 9.71 -19.87
N GLU A 82 5.09 10.92 -20.03
CA GLU A 82 5.14 11.60 -21.34
C GLU A 82 6.26 11.07 -22.25
N GLN A 83 7.39 10.65 -21.66
CA GLN A 83 8.59 10.25 -22.41
C GLN A 83 8.64 8.74 -22.69
N SER A 84 8.03 7.92 -21.84
CA SER A 84 8.06 6.47 -22.03
C SER A 84 7.07 6.03 -23.09
N SER A 85 7.55 5.20 -24.02
CA SER A 85 6.71 4.52 -25.03
C SER A 85 6.17 3.19 -24.54
N ASP A 86 6.65 2.71 -23.39
CA ASP A 86 6.25 1.43 -22.80
C ASP A 86 4.95 1.60 -21.99
N PRO A 87 3.87 0.86 -22.30
CA PRO A 87 2.63 0.92 -21.54
C PRO A 87 2.81 0.53 -20.07
N GLU A 88 3.68 -0.42 -19.72
CA GLU A 88 3.83 -0.89 -18.33
C GLU A 88 4.46 0.19 -17.44
N ILE A 89 5.43 0.93 -17.97
CA ILE A 89 6.08 2.05 -17.27
C ILE A 89 5.09 3.21 -17.07
N ARG A 90 4.20 3.44 -18.04
CA ARG A 90 3.19 4.49 -17.96
C ARG A 90 2.14 4.16 -16.89
N ASP A 91 1.71 2.91 -16.83
CA ASP A 91 0.75 2.45 -15.82
C ASP A 91 1.34 2.55 -14.42
N ALA A 92 2.59 2.13 -14.24
CA ALA A 92 3.32 2.32 -12.98
C ALA A 92 3.42 3.81 -12.60
N ALA A 93 3.81 4.67 -13.53
CA ALA A 93 3.89 6.11 -13.29
C ALA A 93 2.54 6.73 -12.92
N ASP A 94 1.44 6.29 -13.54
CA ASP A 94 0.09 6.73 -13.19
C ASP A 94 -0.32 6.26 -11.79
N GLU A 95 0.05 5.04 -11.42
CA GLU A 95 -0.19 4.51 -10.08
C GLU A 95 0.57 5.29 -8.99
N LEU A 96 1.83 5.71 -9.24
CA LEU A 96 2.53 6.64 -8.34
C LEU A 96 1.79 7.98 -8.23
N LEU A 97 1.39 8.56 -9.37
CA LEU A 97 0.72 9.86 -9.38
C LEU A 97 -0.61 9.82 -8.62
N LEU A 98 -1.35 8.73 -8.74
CA LEU A 98 -2.60 8.54 -8.00
C LEU A 98 -2.37 8.57 -6.48
N ARG A 99 -1.31 7.92 -5.99
CA ARG A 99 -0.98 7.87 -4.55
C ARG A 99 -0.39 9.18 -4.01
N ILE A 100 0.22 9.99 -4.86
CA ILE A 100 0.94 11.21 -4.47
C ILE A 100 0.09 12.46 -4.56
N GLN A 101 -1.09 12.41 -5.19
CA GLN A 101 -1.99 13.57 -5.23
C GLN A 101 -2.42 13.96 -3.81
N ALA A 102 -1.71 14.96 -3.27
CA ALA A 102 -1.98 15.55 -1.97
C ALA A 102 -3.44 15.99 -1.93
N ASP A 103 -4.17 15.46 -0.95
CA ASP A 103 -5.59 15.71 -0.79
C ASP A 103 -5.86 17.23 -0.75
N PRO A 104 -6.58 17.80 -1.74
CA PRO A 104 -6.88 19.23 -1.77
C PRO A 104 -7.62 19.68 -0.51
N THR A 105 -8.29 18.77 0.19
CA THR A 105 -8.99 19.00 1.47
C THR A 105 -8.06 19.55 2.54
N VAL A 106 -6.81 19.10 2.62
CA VAL A 106 -5.84 19.59 3.62
C VAL A 106 -5.55 21.08 3.42
N LYS A 107 -5.44 21.52 2.17
CA LYS A 107 -5.25 22.95 1.84
C LYS A 107 -6.48 23.77 2.25
N PHE A 108 -7.68 23.26 1.98
CA PHE A 108 -8.91 23.93 2.36
C PHE A 108 -9.10 23.99 3.88
N MET A 109 -8.83 22.90 4.61
CA MET A 109 -8.89 22.88 6.07
C MET A 109 -7.87 23.84 6.68
N LEU A 110 -6.64 23.87 6.16
CA LEU A 110 -5.63 24.81 6.64
C LEU A 110 -6.06 26.26 6.38
N ALA A 111 -6.56 26.56 5.18
CA ALA A 111 -7.07 27.89 4.85
C ALA A 111 -8.26 28.31 5.73
N ALA A 112 -9.21 27.40 5.96
CA ALA A 112 -10.36 27.64 6.85
C ALA A 112 -9.90 27.88 8.29
N SER A 113 -8.92 27.11 8.78
CA SER A 113 -8.35 27.28 10.12
C SER A 113 -7.67 28.64 10.29
N ILE A 114 -6.89 29.07 9.29
CA ILE A 114 -6.26 30.40 9.29
C ILE A 114 -7.31 31.50 9.28
N LEU A 115 -8.35 31.36 8.44
CA LEU A 115 -9.43 32.35 8.33
C LEU A 115 -10.21 32.47 9.65
N LEU A 116 -10.54 31.34 10.27
CA LEU A 116 -11.20 31.30 11.58
C LEU A 116 -10.32 31.92 12.67
N PHE A 117 -9.01 31.65 12.66
CA PHE A 117 -8.06 32.23 13.60
C PHE A 117 -7.98 33.76 13.48
N ILE A 118 -7.87 34.28 12.24
CA ILE A 118 -7.87 35.73 11.99
C ILE A 118 -9.20 36.35 12.47
N PHE A 119 -10.33 35.71 12.16
CA PHE A 119 -11.63 36.16 12.61
C PHE A 119 -11.70 36.26 14.14
N LEU A 120 -11.25 35.23 14.86
CA LEU A 120 -11.20 35.22 16.33
C LEU A 120 -10.32 36.34 16.88
N CYS A 121 -9.13 36.55 16.30
CA CYS A 121 -8.24 37.64 16.68
C CYS A 121 -8.90 39.00 16.49
N LEU A 122 -9.48 39.27 15.31
CA LEU A 122 -10.14 40.55 15.05
C LEU A 122 -11.33 40.79 15.97
N TRP A 123 -12.13 39.76 16.23
CA TRP A 123 -13.26 39.85 17.16
C TRP A 123 -12.79 40.12 18.60
N SER A 124 -11.79 39.38 19.08
CA SER A 124 -11.28 39.51 20.44
C SER A 124 -10.58 40.84 20.70
N TYR A 125 -9.86 41.39 19.73
CA TYR A 125 -9.10 42.64 19.89
C TYR A 125 -9.86 43.88 19.42
N GLY A 126 -10.79 43.74 18.47
CA GLY A 126 -11.59 44.84 17.92
C GLY A 126 -12.94 45.05 18.60
N GLY A 127 -13.43 44.08 19.37
CA GLY A 127 -14.68 44.16 20.15
C GLY A 127 -14.52 44.80 21.54
N HIS A 128 -13.40 45.47 21.81
CA HIS A 128 -13.06 46.10 23.08
C HIS A 128 -13.09 47.63 22.99
#